data_AF-A0A7W0I346-F1
#
_entry.id   AF-A0A7W0I346-F1
#
_cell.length_a   1.000
_cell.length_b   1.000
_cell.length_c   1.000
_cell.angle_alpha   90.00
_cell.angle_beta   90.00
_cell.angle_gamma   90.00
#
_symmetry.space_group_name_H-M   'P 1'
#
loop_
_entity.id
_entity.type
_entity.pdbx_description
1 polymer ?
#
loop_
_entity_poly.entity_id
_entity_poly.type
_entity_poly.pdbx_seq_one_letter_code
_entity_poly.pdbx_strand_id
1 'polypeptide(L)'
;MFEKLISSKNEVSIRCGNDEIRGVITHYYSAFQLLKIRNIMIPLELIEQIEVLEPTNSSAGLSKLSRGSLRLVTRERLSSQV
;
A
#
# COMPACT_ATOMS: atom_id res chain seq x y z
N MET A 1 18.29 -9.39 8.87
CA MET A 1 17.70 -8.63 7.74
C MET A 1 16.60 -7.69 8.22
N PHE A 2 15.57 -8.20 8.90
CA PHE A 2 14.49 -7.37 9.47
C PHE A 2 14.92 -6.37 10.54
N GLU A 3 15.97 -6.68 11.31
CA GLU A 3 16.48 -5.76 12.34
C GLU A 3 16.88 -4.39 11.79
N LYS A 4 17.41 -4.34 10.56
CA LYS A 4 17.74 -3.06 9.91
C LYS A 4 16.48 -2.25 9.57
N LEU A 5 15.42 -2.91 9.08
CA LEU A 5 14.15 -2.27 8.76
C LEU A 5 13.42 -1.77 10.02
N ILE A 6 13.52 -2.52 11.12
CA ILE A 6 12.97 -2.14 12.43
C ILE A 6 13.73 -0.94 13.00
N SER A 7 15.06 -0.97 12.91
CA SER A 7 15.92 0.10 13.45
C SER A 7 15.79 1.41 12.67
N SER A 8 15.65 1.33 11.34
CA SER A 8 15.50 2.51 10.48
C SER A 8 14.09 3.10 10.51
N LYS A 9 13.10 2.37 11.06
CA LYS A 9 11.68 2.75 11.03
C LYS A 9 11.18 3.10 9.62
N ASN A 10 11.73 2.44 8.61
CA ASN A 10 11.31 2.67 7.24
C ASN A 10 9.90 2.16 7.03
N GLU A 11 9.11 2.89 6.25
CA GLU A 11 7.83 2.38 5.77
C GLU A 11 8.09 1.32 4.71
N VAL A 12 7.37 0.20 4.81
CA VAL A 12 7.48 -0.92 3.86
C VAL A 12 6.10 -1.26 3.32
N SER A 13 6.08 -1.80 2.10
CA SER A 13 4.93 -2.47 1.54
C SER A 13 5.16 -3.98 1.54
N ILE A 14 4.22 -4.73 2.12
CA ILE A 14 4.27 -6.17 2.25
C ILE A 14 3.12 -6.76 1.43
N ARG A 15 3.44 -7.61 0.47
CA ARG A 15 2.46 -8.34 -0.33
C ARG A 15 2.25 -9.73 0.24
N CYS A 16 0.98 -10.05 0.51
CA CYS A 16 0.54 -11.36 0.98
C CYS A 16 -0.63 -11.82 0.11
N GLY A 17 -0.34 -12.63 -0.93
CA GLY A 17 -1.34 -13.04 -1.91
C GLY A 17 -1.94 -11.85 -2.66
N ASN A 18 -3.25 -11.65 -2.46
CA ASN A 18 -4.01 -10.55 -3.09
C ASN A 18 -4.03 -9.27 -2.25
N ASP A 19 -3.51 -9.32 -1.03
CA ASP A 19 -3.50 -8.19 -0.11
C ASP A 19 -2.13 -7.49 -0.07
N GLU A 20 -2.17 -6.17 0.03
CA GLU A 20 -0.98 -5.33 0.19
C GLU A 20 -1.11 -4.53 1.50
N ILE A 21 -0.11 -4.68 2.39
CA ILE A 21 -0.09 -4.05 3.70
C ILE A 21 1.08 -3.09 3.77
N ARG A 22 0.78 -1.81 4.02
CA ARG A 22 1.79 -0.75 4.15
C ARG A 22 1.94 -0.29 5.59
N GLY A 23 3.18 -0.02 6.00
CA GLY A 23 3.47 0.54 7.31
C GLY A 23 4.88 0.26 7.79
N VAL A 24 5.14 0.62 9.05
CA VAL A 24 6.45 0.42 9.68
C VAL A 24 6.47 -0.91 10.41
N ILE A 25 7.50 -1.72 10.15
CA ILE A 25 7.75 -2.95 10.90
C ILE A 25 8.23 -2.54 12.30
N THR A 26 7.51 -2.98 13.32
CA THR A 26 7.87 -2.66 14.72
C THR A 26 8.65 -3.80 15.36
N HIS A 27 8.31 -5.05 15.07
CA HIS A 27 8.93 -6.22 15.68
C HIS A 27 8.99 -7.39 14.69
N TYR A 28 9.99 -8.24 14.88
CA TYR A 28 10.12 -9.54 14.23
C TYR A 28 10.28 -10.60 15.30
N TYR A 29 9.35 -11.56 15.34
CA TYR A 29 9.33 -12.65 16.29
C TYR A 29 9.89 -13.90 15.61
N SER A 30 11.21 -14.09 15.69
CA SER A 30 11.91 -15.19 15.02
C SER A 30 11.42 -16.57 15.45
N ALA A 31 11.14 -16.77 16.74
CA ALA A 31 10.68 -18.05 17.29
C ALA A 31 9.35 -18.54 16.68
N PHE A 32 8.51 -17.61 16.21
CA PHE A 32 7.20 -17.91 15.63
C PHE A 32 7.14 -17.59 14.13
N GLN A 33 8.23 -17.11 13.55
CA GLN A 33 8.29 -16.60 12.17
C GLN A 33 7.15 -15.59 11.89
N LEU A 34 6.93 -14.64 12.81
CA LEU A 34 5.91 -13.59 12.67
C LEU A 34 6.56 -12.21 12.52
N LEU A 35 5.99 -11.39 11.65
CA LEU A 35 6.37 -10.00 11.45
C LEU A 35 5.24 -9.08 11.93
N LYS A 36 5.55 -8.11 12.78
CA LYS A 36 4.58 -7.14 13.28
C LYS A 36 4.71 -5.81 12.55
N ILE A 37 3.66 -5.43 11.84
CA ILE A 37 3.52 -4.17 11.12
C ILE A 37 2.29 -3.41 11.65
N ARG A 38 2.49 -2.19 12.15
CA ARG A 38 1.46 -1.44 12.90
C ARG A 38 0.83 -2.31 14.01
N ASN A 39 -0.46 -2.65 13.88
CA ASN A 39 -1.22 -3.51 14.81
C ASN A 39 -1.53 -4.90 14.24
N ILE A 40 -0.86 -5.32 13.16
CA ILE A 40 -1.09 -6.58 12.47
C ILE A 40 0.15 -7.47 12.65
N MET A 41 -0.08 -8.76 12.85
CA MET A 41 0.95 -9.80 12.83
C MET A 41 0.76 -10.67 11.60
N ILE A 42 1.83 -10.83 10.82
CA ILE A 42 1.82 -11.56 9.56
C ILE A 42 2.83 -12.70 9.65
N PRO A 43 2.42 -13.97 9.43
CA PRO A 43 3.35 -15.08 9.26
C PRO A 43 4.25 -14.88 8.05
N LEU A 44 5.56 -15.10 8.22
CA LEU A 44 6.54 -14.96 7.14
C LEU A 44 6.22 -15.88 5.95
N GLU A 45 5.60 -17.03 6.20
CA GLU A 45 5.17 -17.98 5.17
C GLU A 45 4.15 -17.40 4.18
N LEU A 46 3.39 -16.38 4.60
CA LEU A 46 2.37 -15.73 3.76
C LEU A 46 2.92 -14.51 3.01
N ILE A 47 4.15 -14.10 3.32
CA ILE A 47 4.77 -12.92 2.70
C ILE A 47 5.43 -13.36 1.40
N GLU A 48 4.91 -12.86 0.29
CA GLU A 48 5.48 -13.11 -1.04
C GLU A 48 6.58 -12.10 -1.36
N GLN A 49 6.39 -10.83 -0.96
CA GLN A 49 7.31 -9.75 -1.29
C GLN A 49 7.28 -8.64 -0.23
N ILE A 50 8.44 -8.03 0.01
CA ILE A 50 8.57 -6.83 0.85
C ILE A 50 9.37 -5.78 0.09
N GLU A 51 8.78 -4.61 -0.09
CA GLU A 51 9.41 -3.45 -0.70
C GLU A 51 9.59 -2.34 0.33
N VAL A 52 10.75 -1.71 0.35
CA VAL A 52 11.00 -0.54 1.21
C VAL A 52 10.55 0.69 0.47
N LEU A 53 9.59 1.42 1.05
CA LEU A 53 9.17 2.71 0.55
C LEU A 53 10.20 3.73 1.03
N GLU A 54 10.91 4.37 0.10
CA GLU A 54 11.80 5.46 0.49
C GLU A 54 10.98 6.57 1.15
N PRO A 55 11.48 7.15 2.26
CA PRO A 55 10.84 8.30 2.86
C PRO A 55 10.73 9.36 1.78
N THR A 56 9.52 9.87 1.57
CA THR A 56 9.30 11.01 0.68
C THR A 56 10.00 12.21 1.32
N ASN A 57 11.29 12.36 1.00
CA ASN A 57 12.03 13.58 1.17
C ASN A 57 11.23 14.62 0.40
N SER A 58 10.51 15.46 1.13
CA SER A 58 9.64 16.48 0.58
C SER A 58 10.50 17.55 -0.10
N SER A 59 10.91 17.30 -1.34
CA SER A 59 11.53 18.28 -2.23
C SER A 59 11.53 17.81 -3.69
N ALA A 60 10.34 17.61 -4.26
CA ALA A 60 10.08 17.73 -5.70
C ALA A 60 8.55 17.85 -5.83
N GLY A 61 7.99 19.02 -6.09
CA GLY A 61 8.18 19.70 -7.36
C GLY A 61 6.94 19.41 -8.19
N LEU A 62 6.02 20.38 -8.22
CA LEU A 62 4.85 20.44 -9.07
C LEU A 62 5.08 19.81 -10.44
N SER A 63 4.32 18.77 -10.78
CA SER A 63 3.90 18.58 -12.16
C SER A 63 2.41 18.22 -12.19
N LYS A 64 1.63 19.23 -12.57
CA LYS A 64 0.22 19.16 -12.92
C LYS A 64 0.01 18.05 -13.94
N LEU A 65 -0.60 16.94 -13.54
CA LEU A 65 -1.38 16.14 -14.48
C LEU A 65 -2.83 16.60 -14.34
N SER A 66 -3.18 17.54 -15.22
CA SER A 66 -4.55 17.90 -15.56
C SER A 66 -5.30 16.61 -15.92
N ARG A 67 -6.01 16.04 -14.94
CA ARG A 67 -6.94 14.95 -15.19
C ARG A 67 -8.12 15.55 -15.95
N GLY A 68 -8.18 15.22 -17.23
CA GLY A 68 -9.31 15.55 -18.09
C GLY A 68 -10.61 15.22 -17.37
N SER A 69 -11.49 16.22 -17.32
CA SER A 69 -12.84 16.11 -16.77
C SER A 69 -13.60 15.03 -17.54
N LEU A 70 -13.80 13.86 -16.93
CA LEU A 70 -14.68 12.84 -17.48
C LEU A 70 -16.12 13.32 -17.30
N ARG A 71 -16.75 13.70 -18.40
CA ARG A 71 -18.14 14.14 -18.43
C ARG A 71 -19.06 12.91 -18.38
N LEU A 72 -19.89 12.83 -17.34
CA LEU A 72 -20.96 11.85 -17.23
C LEU A 72 -21.98 12.09 -18.38
N VAL A 73 -22.15 11.11 -19.27
CA VAL A 73 -23.23 11.12 -20.26
C VAL A 73 -24.42 10.39 -19.67
N THR A 74 -25.41 11.13 -19.18
CA THR A 74 -26.72 10.57 -18.88
C THR A 74 -27.38 10.16 -20.20
N ARG A 75 -27.53 8.85 -20.41
CA ARG A 75 -28.45 8.29 -21.42
C ARG A 75 -29.87 8.53 -20.95
N GLU A 76 -30.54 9.56 -21.48
CA GLU A 76 -31.99 9.63 -21.39
C GLU A 76 -32.59 8.58 -22.32
N ARG A 77 -33.06 7.49 -21.72
CA ARG A 77 -33.98 6.54 -22.35
C ARG A 77 -35.39 7.01 -22.01
N LEU A 78 -35.92 7.95 -22.79
CA LEU A 78 -37.36 8.25 -22.75
C LEU A 78 -38.07 7.41 -23.80
N SER A 79 -38.53 6.26 -23.32
CA SER A 79 -39.66 5.52 -23.85
C SER A 79 -40.95 6.31 -23.66
N SER A 80 -41.69 6.53 -24.73
CA SER A 80 -43.15 6.73 -24.82
C SER A 80 -43.46 6.65 -26.34
N GLN A 81 -44.07 5.60 -26.93
CA GLN A 81 -45.46 5.14 -26.79
C GLN A 81 -46.37 6.33 -26.46
N VAL A 82 -47.15 6.87 -27.41
CA VAL A 82 -48.30 6.24 -28.09
C VAL A 82 -48.39 6.72 -29.54
#